data_AF-A0A847WI98-F1
#
_entry.id   AF-A0A847WI98-F1
#
_cell.length_a   1.000
_cell.length_b   1.000
_cell.length_c   1.000
_cell.angle_alpha   90.00
_cell.angle_beta   90.00
_cell.angle_gamma   90.00
#
_symmetry.space_group_name_H-M   'P 1'
#
loop_
_entity.id
_entity.type
_entity.pdbx_description
1 polymer ?
#
loop_
_entity_poly.entity_id
_entity_poly.type
_entity_poly.pdbx_seq_one_letter_code
_entity_poly.pdbx_strand_id
1 'polypeptide(L)'
;KINHKELIKWLKNLPLYYETEKQIFVHAGIDEEAEDWWQHGTTEEIFTSKYPPSFGKFYKDIIAGHIATNSLKDEEGFHGVYFDGENHYYIDGTVEVSGCIPLLIYDDLKEKYIY
;
A
#
# COMPACT_ATOMS: atom_id res chain seq x y z
N LYS A 1 -0.42 -18.52 26.39
CA LYS A 1 -0.95 -17.14 26.54
C LYS A 1 -2.31 -17.09 25.84
N ILE A 2 -3.41 -16.89 26.58
CA ILE A 2 -4.80 -16.95 26.09
C ILE A 2 -5.44 -15.53 26.00
N ASN A 3 -4.65 -14.48 26.22
CA ASN A 3 -5.17 -13.11 26.19
C ASN A 3 -5.53 -12.71 24.76
N HIS A 4 -6.66 -12.03 24.59
CA HIS A 4 -7.14 -11.44 23.33
C HIS A 4 -7.45 -12.44 22.20
N LYS A 5 -7.99 -13.63 22.52
CA LYS A 5 -8.44 -14.62 21.51
C LYS A 5 -9.28 -14.01 20.38
N GLU A 6 -10.25 -13.16 20.73
CA GLU A 6 -11.10 -12.49 19.73
C GLU A 6 -10.31 -11.52 18.84
N LEU A 7 -9.35 -10.78 19.40
CA LEU A 7 -8.49 -9.89 18.61
C LEU A 7 -7.61 -10.69 17.64
N ILE A 8 -6.99 -11.78 18.10
CA ILE A 8 -6.16 -12.64 17.25
C ILE A 8 -7.01 -13.27 16.14
N LYS A 9 -8.22 -13.71 16.47
CA LYS A 9 -9.16 -14.25 15.48
C LYS A 9 -9.55 -13.18 14.46
N TRP A 10 -9.79 -11.95 14.89
CA TRP A 10 -10.10 -10.83 14.01
C TRP A 10 -8.93 -10.50 13.07
N LEU A 11 -7.71 -10.34 13.61
CA LEU A 11 -6.49 -10.06 12.82
C LEU A 11 -6.25 -11.12 11.74
N LYS A 12 -6.46 -12.40 12.06
CA LYS A 12 -6.31 -13.52 11.11
C LYS A 12 -7.35 -13.54 10.00
N ASN A 13 -8.47 -12.82 10.15
CA ASN A 13 -9.53 -12.75 9.16
C ASN A 13 -9.48 -11.45 8.33
N LEU A 14 -8.51 -10.56 8.58
CA LEU A 14 -8.35 -9.37 7.76
C LEU A 14 -7.91 -9.78 6.35
N PRO A 15 -8.50 -9.18 5.30
CA PRO A 15 -8.07 -9.45 3.94
C PRO A 15 -6.66 -8.88 3.72
N LEU A 16 -5.88 -9.53 2.86
CA LEU A 16 -4.51 -9.09 2.52
C LEU A 16 -4.49 -7.90 1.56
N TYR A 17 -5.58 -7.72 0.82
CA TYR A 17 -5.79 -6.60 -0.08
C TYR A 17 -7.29 -6.28 -0.17
N TYR A 18 -7.61 -5.10 -0.69
CA TYR A 18 -8.96 -4.71 -1.10
C TYR A 18 -8.89 -4.12 -2.50
N GLU A 19 -9.83 -4.48 -3.37
CA GLU A 19 -9.85 -4.07 -4.77
C GLU A 19 -11.13 -3.29 -5.08
N THR A 20 -10.99 -2.23 -5.85
CA THR A 20 -12.09 -1.51 -6.50
C THR A 20 -11.95 -1.62 -8.02
N GLU A 21 -12.83 -0.98 -8.77
CA GLU A 21 -12.70 -0.90 -10.24
C GLU A 21 -11.38 -0.24 -10.68
N LYS A 22 -10.84 0.70 -9.88
CA LYS A 22 -9.68 1.53 -10.23
C LYS A 22 -8.45 1.29 -9.37
N GLN A 23 -8.63 0.76 -8.15
CA GLN A 23 -7.58 0.71 -7.13
C GLN A 23 -7.36 -0.68 -6.55
N ILE A 24 -6.14 -0.90 -6.09
CA ILE A 24 -5.72 -2.03 -5.28
C ILE A 24 -5.09 -1.45 -4.01
N PHE A 25 -5.70 -1.73 -2.86
CA PHE A 25 -5.17 -1.39 -1.54
C PHE A 25 -4.49 -2.62 -0.95
N VAL A 26 -3.22 -2.52 -0.60
CA VAL A 26 -2.40 -3.65 -0.16
C VAL A 26 -1.37 -3.19 0.88
N HIS A 27 -0.90 -4.08 1.76
CA HIS A 27 0.06 -3.68 2.79
C HIS A 27 1.42 -3.30 2.18
N ALA A 28 2.03 -4.17 1.38
CA ALA A 28 3.37 -3.96 0.80
C ALA A 28 3.38 -3.85 -0.73
N GLY A 29 2.61 -4.68 -1.43
CA GLY A 29 2.49 -4.64 -2.89
C GLY A 29 1.90 -5.92 -3.47
N ILE A 30 1.84 -5.99 -4.80
CA ILE A 30 1.37 -7.16 -5.55
C ILE A 30 2.46 -7.71 -6.47
N ASP A 31 2.28 -8.87 -7.08
CA ASP A 31 3.10 -9.29 -8.21
C ASP A 31 2.55 -8.67 -9.50
N GLU A 32 3.16 -7.60 -10.00
CA GLU A 32 2.69 -6.93 -11.23
C GLU A 32 2.96 -7.75 -12.50
N GLU A 33 3.93 -8.68 -12.48
CA GLU A 33 4.22 -9.54 -13.64
C GLU A 33 3.11 -10.56 -13.90
N ALA A 34 2.29 -10.84 -12.88
CA ALA A 34 1.10 -11.66 -13.02
C ALA A 34 -0.05 -10.95 -13.76
N GLU A 35 0.06 -9.64 -14.03
CA GLU A 35 -0.94 -8.83 -14.74
C GLU A 35 -2.37 -9.07 -14.22
N ASP A 36 -3.32 -9.43 -15.08
CA ASP A 36 -4.71 -9.73 -14.73
C ASP A 36 -4.87 -10.86 -13.69
N TRP A 37 -3.84 -11.69 -13.50
CA TRP A 37 -3.82 -12.79 -12.55
C TRP A 37 -3.20 -12.43 -11.19
N TRP A 38 -2.87 -11.16 -10.93
CA TRP A 38 -2.21 -10.74 -9.68
C TRP A 38 -2.92 -11.23 -8.41
N GLN A 39 -4.25 -11.36 -8.41
CA GLN A 39 -5.03 -11.87 -7.27
C GLN A 39 -4.67 -13.31 -6.88
N HIS A 40 -4.23 -14.10 -7.86
CA HIS A 40 -3.83 -15.50 -7.70
C HIS A 40 -2.32 -15.70 -7.75
N GLY A 41 -1.60 -14.85 -8.49
CA GLY A 41 -0.15 -14.89 -8.63
C GLY A 41 0.60 -14.29 -7.45
N THR A 42 0.00 -13.31 -6.76
CA THR A 42 0.62 -12.68 -5.59
C THR A 42 0.54 -13.59 -4.38
N THR A 43 1.68 -13.89 -3.77
CA THR A 43 1.75 -14.68 -2.53
C THR A 43 1.43 -13.83 -1.30
N GLU A 44 1.06 -14.47 -0.19
CA GLU A 44 0.88 -13.77 1.10
C GLU A 44 2.12 -12.99 1.54
N GLU A 45 3.31 -13.52 1.22
CA GLU A 45 4.59 -12.86 1.49
C GLU A 45 4.72 -11.56 0.68
N ILE A 46 4.36 -11.56 -0.61
CA ILE A 46 4.40 -10.34 -1.42
C ILE A 46 3.36 -9.33 -0.91
N PHE A 47 2.13 -9.76 -0.60
CA PHE A 47 1.11 -8.86 -0.05
C PHE A 47 1.57 -8.13 1.23
N THR A 48 2.39 -8.78 2.06
CA THR A 48 2.74 -8.29 3.40
C THR A 48 4.17 -7.79 3.56
N SER A 49 5.10 -8.19 2.69
CA SER A 49 6.54 -7.99 2.89
C SER A 49 7.29 -7.76 1.57
N LYS A 50 6.61 -7.32 0.51
CA LYS A 50 7.26 -7.05 -0.78
C LYS A 50 8.43 -6.07 -0.63
N TYR A 51 9.61 -6.51 -1.07
CA TYR A 51 10.80 -5.69 -1.22
C TYR A 51 11.67 -6.26 -2.36
N PRO A 52 12.24 -5.42 -3.27
CA PRO A 52 12.09 -3.97 -3.34
C PRO A 52 10.66 -3.52 -3.72
N PRO A 53 10.29 -2.25 -3.48
CA PRO A 53 9.05 -1.69 -4.01
C PRO A 53 9.07 -1.72 -5.55
N SER A 54 7.88 -1.77 -6.14
CA SER A 54 7.69 -1.63 -7.58
C SER A 54 7.24 -0.22 -7.92
N PHE A 55 7.50 0.17 -9.16
CA PHE A 55 7.09 1.45 -9.72
C PHE A 55 6.69 1.25 -11.18
N GLY A 56 6.02 2.24 -11.74
CA GLY A 56 5.68 2.31 -13.14
C GLY A 56 4.22 1.96 -13.39
N LYS A 57 3.95 1.54 -14.63
CA LYS A 57 2.59 1.38 -15.11
C LYS A 57 1.96 0.10 -14.62
N PHE A 58 0.72 0.22 -14.18
CA PHE A 58 -0.18 -0.90 -13.97
C PHE A 58 -1.60 -0.48 -14.40
N TYR A 59 -2.46 -1.44 -14.71
CA TYR A 59 -3.81 -1.10 -15.21
C TYR A 59 -4.77 -0.58 -14.12
N LYS A 60 -4.31 -0.58 -12.85
CA LYS A 60 -4.98 -0.01 -11.67
C LYS A 60 -3.96 0.73 -10.82
N ASP A 61 -4.44 1.67 -10.03
CA ASP A 61 -3.59 2.31 -9.01
C ASP A 61 -3.35 1.34 -7.86
N ILE A 62 -2.09 1.21 -7.44
CA ILE A 62 -1.66 0.38 -6.32
C ILE A 62 -1.32 1.30 -5.15
N ILE A 63 -2.06 1.18 -4.06
CA ILE A 63 -1.89 1.96 -2.83
C ILE A 63 -1.29 1.03 -1.79
N ALA A 64 -0.03 1.30 -1.42
CA ALA A 64 0.76 0.49 -0.50
C ALA A 64 1.31 1.28 0.69
N GLY A 65 1.61 0.58 1.77
CA GLY A 65 2.43 1.08 2.88
C GLY A 65 3.78 0.37 2.87
N HIS A 66 4.19 -0.11 4.05
CA HIS A 66 5.35 -0.98 4.29
C HIS A 66 6.72 -0.33 4.06
N ILE A 67 6.90 0.38 2.94
CA ILE A 67 8.13 1.07 2.60
C ILE A 67 7.99 2.55 2.96
N ALA A 68 8.90 3.00 3.83
CA ALA A 68 8.99 4.38 4.28
C ALA A 68 9.14 5.35 3.10
N THR A 69 8.24 6.31 3.04
CA THR A 69 8.16 7.30 1.94
C THR A 69 9.41 8.19 1.84
N ASN A 70 10.09 8.49 2.95
CA ASN A 70 11.40 9.17 2.93
C ASN A 70 12.46 8.41 2.14
N SER A 71 12.44 7.07 2.22
CA SER A 71 13.41 6.19 1.56
C SER A 71 13.12 6.10 0.07
N LEU A 72 11.85 6.15 -0.33
CA LEU A 72 11.42 6.20 -1.72
C LEU A 72 11.80 7.53 -2.39
N LYS A 73 11.71 8.63 -1.64
CA LYS A 73 12.04 9.97 -2.14
C LYS A 73 13.52 10.33 -2.02
N ASP A 74 14.30 9.54 -1.29
CA ASP A 74 15.68 9.87 -0.90
C ASP A 74 15.78 11.23 -0.17
N GLU A 75 14.81 11.51 0.70
CA GLU A 75 14.71 12.75 1.46
C GLU A 75 14.29 12.44 2.91
N GLU A 76 15.24 12.54 3.85
CA GLU A 76 15.04 12.12 5.26
C GLU A 76 13.80 12.74 5.92
N GLY A 77 13.52 14.02 5.63
CA GLY A 77 12.38 14.76 6.20
C GLY A 77 11.04 14.56 5.48
N PHE A 78 10.98 13.72 4.45
CA PHE A 78 9.75 13.49 3.71
C PHE A 78 8.91 12.37 4.34
N HIS A 79 7.73 12.74 4.84
CA HIS A 79 6.79 11.80 5.46
C HIS A 79 5.38 11.95 4.88
N GLY A 80 5.28 12.43 3.63
CA GLY A 80 4.01 12.61 2.92
C GLY A 80 3.67 11.39 2.06
N VAL A 81 2.59 11.48 1.29
CA VAL A 81 2.29 10.47 0.27
C VAL A 81 3.31 10.57 -0.85
N TYR A 82 3.97 9.44 -1.16
CA TYR A 82 4.81 9.31 -2.34
C TYR A 82 3.97 8.78 -3.50
N PHE A 83 4.07 9.43 -4.65
CA PHE A 83 3.51 8.95 -5.91
C PHE A 83 4.64 8.85 -6.92
N ASP A 84 4.74 7.73 -7.61
CA ASP A 84 5.81 7.46 -8.57
C ASP A 84 5.65 8.18 -9.91
N GLY A 85 4.49 8.79 -10.16
CA GLY A 85 4.15 9.46 -11.41
C GLY A 85 3.33 8.61 -12.38
N GLU A 86 3.10 7.33 -12.07
CA GLU A 86 2.36 6.38 -12.91
C GLU A 86 1.19 5.77 -12.11
N ASN A 87 1.38 4.65 -11.43
CA ASN A 87 0.28 3.94 -10.75
C ASN A 87 0.58 3.51 -9.31
N HIS A 88 1.72 3.85 -8.73
CA HIS A 88 2.08 3.44 -7.37
C HIS A 88 2.04 4.61 -6.38
N TYR A 89 1.18 4.48 -5.38
CA TYR A 89 1.08 5.39 -4.24
C TYR A 89 1.58 4.68 -2.97
N TYR A 90 2.49 5.33 -2.25
CA TYR A 90 2.99 4.86 -0.95
C TYR A 90 2.62 5.84 0.15
N ILE A 91 2.04 5.33 1.24
CA ILE A 91 1.47 6.15 2.33
C ILE A 91 2.10 5.87 3.70
N ASP A 92 3.24 5.19 3.74
CA ASP A 92 3.97 4.96 5.00
C ASP A 92 4.85 6.15 5.37
N GLY A 93 4.34 6.99 6.26
CA GLY A 93 5.03 8.18 6.76
C GLY A 93 5.97 7.93 7.94
N THR A 94 6.29 6.67 8.29
CA THR A 94 7.13 6.32 9.45
C THR A 94 6.69 7.02 10.73
N VAL A 95 5.41 6.84 11.08
CA VAL A 95 4.72 7.58 12.16
C VAL A 95 5.45 7.51 13.50
N GLU A 96 6.16 6.42 13.78
CA GLU A 96 6.96 6.25 15.00
C GLU A 96 8.13 7.23 15.12
N VAL A 97 8.63 7.75 13.99
CA VAL A 97 9.67 8.78 13.93
C VAL A 97 9.06 10.15 13.63
N SER A 98 8.18 10.23 12.63
CA SER A 98 7.66 11.49 12.11
C SER A 98 6.52 12.10 12.94
N GLY A 99 5.78 11.26 13.67
CA GLY A 99 4.51 11.64 14.30
C GLY A 99 3.37 11.92 13.29
N CYS A 100 3.59 11.62 12.01
CA CYS A 100 2.68 11.93 10.91
C CYS A 100 2.07 10.65 10.32
N ILE A 101 0.77 10.69 10.05
CA ILE A 101 0.06 9.64 9.31
C ILE A 101 -0.43 10.28 8.00
N PRO A 102 0.16 9.93 6.84
CA PRO A 102 -0.30 10.41 5.55
C PRO A 102 -1.73 9.96 5.27
N LEU A 103 -2.51 10.83 4.63
CA LEU A 103 -3.85 10.51 4.15
C LEU A 103 -3.90 10.73 2.63
N LEU A 104 -4.33 9.71 1.92
CA LEU A 104 -4.58 9.78 0.48
C LEU A 104 -6.10 9.82 0.26
N ILE A 105 -6.59 10.89 -0.35
CA ILE A 105 -8.02 11.08 -0.62
C ILE A 105 -8.24 10.93 -2.12
N TYR A 106 -9.23 10.11 -2.50
CA TYR A 106 -9.69 10.04 -3.89
C TYR A 106 -10.99 10.84 -4.05
N ASP A 107 -10.99 11.85 -4.92
CA ASP A 107 -12.17 12.63 -5.30
C ASP A 107 -12.84 11.95 -6.50
N ASP A 108 -13.92 11.21 -6.25
CA ASP A 108 -14.67 10.48 -7.29
C ASP A 108 -15.25 11.38 -8.38
N LEU A 109 -15.55 12.65 -8.07
CA LEU A 109 -16.12 13.59 -9.05
C LEU A 109 -15.06 14.13 -10.01
N LYS A 110 -13.82 14.30 -9.51
CA LYS A 110 -12.69 14.78 -10.31
C LYS A 110 -11.83 13.65 -10.85
N GLU A 111 -12.06 12.43 -10.38
CA GLU A 111 -11.27 11.22 -10.62
C GLU A 111 -9.77 11.44 -10.32
N LYS A 112 -9.47 12.07 -9.17
CA LYS A 112 -8.11 12.48 -8.82
C LYS A 112 -7.80 12.24 -7.35
N TYR A 113 -6.53 11.96 -7.08
CA TYR A 113 -5.99 11.93 -5.73
C TYR A 113 -5.64 13.33 -5.21
N ILE A 114 -5.82 13.52 -3.91
CA ILE A 114 -5.48 14.72 -3.17
C ILE A 114 -4.63 14.29 -1.95
N TYR A 115 -3.44 14.86 -1.82
CA TYR A 115 -2.47 14.61 -0.77
C TYR A 115 -1.45 15.76 -0.68
#